data_AF-A0A2S9YWP7-F1
#
_entry.id   AF-A0A2S9YWP7-F1
#
_cell.length_a   1.000
_cell.length_b   1.000
_cell.length_c   1.000
_cell.angle_alpha   90.00
_cell.angle_beta   90.00
_cell.angle_gamma   90.00
#
_symmetry.space_group_name_H-M   'P 1'
#
loop_
_entity.id
_entity.type
_entity.pdbx_description
1 polymer ?
#
loop_
_entity_poly.entity_id
_entity_poly.type
_entity_poly.pdbx_seq_one_letter_code
_entity_poly.pdbx_strand_id
1 'polypeptide(L)'
;MERRRGAIKVAWAAVVGLIAVLGSQAESKASEYRYLCTTAPFACEYAPSTAPVLNADVCYDGTTITLMGPGGCSPSAFPAWVNTGEVIDPGTNEVVAYIPLDDACDRGYCLPKVPSDPPGEPGAMCCDPSDGGCYETSAICPPDQIAVWCPDGQVATEVENGDWECSEG
;
A
#
# COMPACT_ATOMS: atom_id res chain seq x y z
N MET A 1 -2.82 -57.26 69.86
CA MET A 1 -1.81 -57.86 68.96
C MET A 1 -2.26 -57.48 67.55
N GLU A 2 -1.58 -56.76 66.68
CA GLU A 2 -0.15 -56.48 66.50
C GLU A 2 0.00 -55.19 65.65
N ARG A 3 1.14 -54.51 65.84
CA ARG A 3 1.56 -53.23 65.26
C ARG A 3 1.87 -53.31 63.76
N ARG A 4 1.84 -52.15 63.07
CA ARG A 4 2.87 -51.54 62.17
C ARG A 4 2.23 -50.35 61.43
N ARG A 5 2.42 -49.06 61.81
CA ARG A 5 3.57 -48.14 61.60
C ARG A 5 4.18 -48.14 60.18
N GLY A 6 4.02 -47.02 59.48
CA GLY A 6 4.75 -46.58 58.28
C GLY A 6 4.06 -45.35 57.68
N ALA A 7 4.33 -44.13 58.17
CA ALA A 7 5.35 -43.20 57.66
C ALA A 7 4.96 -42.53 56.33
N ILE A 8 4.37 -41.34 56.46
CA ILE A 8 4.69 -40.05 55.79
C ILE A 8 5.31 -40.13 54.40
N LYS A 9 4.66 -39.48 53.42
CA LYS A 9 5.30 -38.49 52.53
C LYS A 9 4.24 -37.60 51.88
N VAL A 10 4.21 -36.36 52.36
CA VAL A 10 3.57 -35.20 51.73
C VAL A 10 4.22 -35.00 50.36
N ALA A 11 3.44 -35.15 49.29
CA ALA A 11 3.86 -34.74 47.96
C ALA A 11 3.22 -33.39 47.65
N TRP A 12 4.11 -32.43 47.43
CA TRP A 12 3.84 -31.01 47.26
C TRP A 12 3.04 -30.73 45.99
N ALA A 13 2.11 -29.78 46.11
CA ALA A 13 1.47 -29.11 45.00
C ALA A 13 2.49 -28.28 44.22
N ALA A 14 2.56 -28.49 42.91
CA ALA A 14 3.12 -27.55 41.96
C ALA A 14 2.11 -27.40 40.82
N VAL A 15 1.10 -26.56 41.03
CA VAL A 15 0.26 -26.08 39.93
C VAL A 15 1.09 -25.01 39.23
N VAL A 16 1.68 -25.39 38.11
CA VAL A 16 2.31 -24.46 37.16
C VAL A 16 1.20 -23.51 36.69
N GLY A 17 1.29 -22.25 37.11
CA GLY A 17 0.44 -21.19 36.60
C GLY A 17 0.70 -21.02 35.10
N LEU A 18 -0.26 -21.43 34.28
CA LEU A 18 -0.35 -20.91 32.92
C LEU A 18 -0.65 -19.42 33.02
N ILE A 19 0.39 -18.61 32.92
CA ILE A 19 0.24 -17.21 32.53
C ILE A 19 -0.17 -17.26 31.06
N ALA A 20 -1.48 -17.22 30.82
CA ALA A 20 -2.00 -16.84 29.52
C ALA A 20 -1.55 -15.40 29.28
N VAL A 21 -0.45 -15.24 28.55
CA VAL A 21 -0.11 -13.97 27.90
C VAL A 21 -1.23 -13.76 26.89
N LEU A 22 -2.29 -13.07 27.31
CA LEU A 22 -3.22 -12.37 26.44
C LEU A 22 -2.39 -11.28 25.76
N GLY A 23 -1.61 -11.67 24.76
CA GLY A 23 -1.03 -10.74 23.82
C GLY A 23 -2.20 -10.00 23.21
N SER A 24 -2.27 -8.71 23.52
CA SER A 24 -3.12 -7.74 22.85
C SER A 24 -2.82 -7.83 21.36
N GLN A 25 -3.55 -8.70 20.66
CA GLN A 25 -3.74 -8.50 19.25
C GLN A 25 -4.50 -7.20 19.18
N ALA A 26 -3.78 -6.11 18.91
CA ALA A 26 -4.37 -4.95 18.30
C ALA A 26 -5.07 -5.51 17.06
N GLU A 27 -6.36 -5.78 17.18
CA GLU A 27 -7.22 -5.95 16.02
C GLU A 27 -7.02 -4.68 15.23
N SER A 28 -6.24 -4.74 14.15
CA SER A 28 -6.20 -3.67 13.16
C SER A 28 -7.64 -3.34 12.86
N LYS A 29 -8.05 -2.15 13.24
CA LYS A 29 -9.37 -1.57 13.01
C LYS A 29 -9.43 -1.16 11.55
N ALA A 30 -9.20 -2.12 10.64
CA ALA A 30 -8.94 -1.93 9.22
C ALA A 30 -10.07 -1.20 8.43
N SER A 31 -11.07 -0.62 9.11
CA SER A 31 -12.25 -0.05 8.49
C SER A 31 -12.95 1.08 9.29
N GLU A 32 -12.39 1.63 10.36
CA GLU A 32 -13.04 2.79 11.02
C GLU A 32 -12.67 4.13 10.35
N TYR A 33 -11.54 4.17 9.64
CA TYR A 33 -11.04 5.37 8.96
C TYR A 33 -11.26 5.32 7.45
N ARG A 34 -11.29 6.49 6.81
CA ARG A 34 -11.38 6.59 5.35
C ARG A 34 -10.07 6.17 4.70
N TYR A 35 -10.16 5.63 3.49
CA TYR A 35 -8.97 5.29 2.72
C TYR A 35 -8.17 6.55 2.39
N LEU A 36 -6.87 6.52 2.72
CA LEU A 36 -5.97 7.66 2.61
C LEU A 36 -5.96 8.22 1.19
N CYS A 37 -5.71 7.38 0.19
CA CYS A 37 -5.54 7.85 -1.19
C CYS A 37 -6.84 8.36 -1.83
N THR A 38 -8.01 8.02 -1.30
CA THR A 38 -9.26 8.68 -1.72
C THR A 38 -9.47 10.04 -1.07
N THR A 39 -8.88 10.27 0.11
CA THR A 39 -9.04 11.52 0.88
C THR A 39 -7.96 12.54 0.56
N ALA A 40 -6.72 12.06 0.38
CA ALA A 40 -5.54 12.82 0.03
C ALA A 40 -4.78 12.07 -1.08
N PRO A 41 -5.27 12.10 -2.34
CA PRO A 41 -4.66 11.36 -3.44
C PRO A 41 -3.20 11.77 -3.68
N PHE A 42 -2.88 13.05 -3.46
CA PHE A 42 -1.52 13.59 -3.57
C PHE A 42 -0.55 13.08 -2.49
N ALA A 43 -1.04 12.38 -1.46
CA ALA A 43 -0.19 11.73 -0.46
C ALA A 43 0.26 10.34 -0.89
N CYS A 44 -0.27 9.82 -2.00
CA CYS A 44 0.01 8.48 -2.47
C CYS A 44 0.73 8.49 -3.82
N GLU A 45 1.61 7.52 -4.01
CA GLU A 45 2.31 7.29 -5.25
C GLU A 45 1.49 6.37 -6.15
N TYR A 46 1.45 6.63 -7.44
CA TYR A 46 0.83 5.71 -8.38
C TYR A 46 1.71 4.48 -8.57
N ALA A 47 1.11 3.31 -8.68
CA ALA A 47 1.82 2.05 -8.81
C ALA A 47 0.99 1.06 -9.64
N PRO A 48 1.60 -0.02 -10.18
CA PRO A 48 0.83 -1.06 -10.86
C PRO A 48 -0.15 -1.72 -9.89
N SER A 49 -1.16 -2.39 -10.46
CA SER A 49 -2.23 -3.05 -9.71
C SER A 49 -1.71 -4.15 -8.76
N THR A 50 -0.48 -4.61 -8.97
CA THR A 50 0.24 -5.59 -8.16
C THR A 50 1.06 -4.97 -7.02
N ALA A 51 0.90 -3.68 -6.74
CA ALA A 51 1.65 -3.00 -5.70
C ALA A 51 1.50 -3.69 -4.32
N PRO A 52 2.54 -3.62 -3.45
CA PRO A 52 2.53 -4.29 -2.15
C PRO A 52 1.31 -3.91 -1.31
N VAL A 53 0.78 -4.88 -0.57
CA VAL A 53 -0.37 -4.69 0.31
C VAL A 53 0.14 -4.47 1.74
N LEU A 54 -0.32 -3.39 2.37
CA LEU A 54 0.00 -3.04 3.76
C LEU A 54 -1.16 -3.33 4.72
N ASN A 55 -2.39 -2.96 4.36
CA ASN A 55 -3.60 -3.09 5.19
C ASN A 55 -3.42 -2.60 6.63
N ALA A 56 -3.10 -1.32 6.81
CA ALA A 56 -2.82 -0.73 8.12
C ALA A 56 -3.51 0.62 8.36
N ASP A 57 -3.75 0.91 9.63
CA ASP A 57 -4.14 2.24 10.08
C ASP A 57 -2.88 3.13 10.16
N VAL A 58 -2.95 4.33 9.61
CA VAL A 58 -1.84 5.27 9.48
C VAL A 58 -2.23 6.66 9.97
N CYS A 59 -1.23 7.49 10.22
CA CYS A 59 -1.36 8.90 10.52
C CYS A 59 -0.75 9.73 9.39
N TYR A 60 -1.52 10.68 8.87
CA TYR A 60 -1.04 11.63 7.86
C TYR A 60 -1.10 13.05 8.41
N ASP A 61 0.04 13.74 8.38
CA ASP A 61 0.19 15.11 8.90
C ASP A 61 0.19 16.19 7.81
N GLY A 62 -0.07 15.80 6.56
CA GLY A 62 0.00 16.68 5.38
C GLY A 62 1.31 16.59 4.61
N THR A 63 2.33 15.90 5.15
CA THR A 63 3.63 15.70 4.50
C THR A 63 4.11 14.26 4.57
N THR A 64 3.94 13.60 5.71
CA THR A 64 4.49 12.26 5.97
C THR A 64 3.39 11.31 6.45
N ILE A 65 3.49 10.05 6.01
CA ILE A 65 2.60 8.97 6.44
C ILE A 65 3.39 8.06 7.37
N THR A 66 2.83 7.80 8.56
CA THR A 66 3.45 6.91 9.55
C THR A 66 2.46 5.86 10.03
N LEU A 67 2.93 4.67 10.39
CA LEU A 67 2.07 3.67 11.03
C LEU A 67 1.47 4.23 12.33
N MET A 68 0.17 3.97 12.53
CA MET A 68 -0.51 4.40 13.74
C MET A 68 -0.05 3.56 14.93
N GLY A 69 0.63 4.20 15.87
CA GLY A 69 1.00 3.58 17.14
C GLY A 69 -0.19 3.40 18.09
N PRO A 70 0.00 2.72 19.23
CA PRO A 70 -1.06 2.47 20.22
C PRO A 70 -1.63 3.73 20.87
N GLY A 71 -0.93 4.87 20.77
CA GLY A 71 -1.40 6.17 21.23
C GLY A 71 -2.32 6.90 20.25
N GLY A 72 -2.57 6.32 19.06
CA GLY A 72 -3.25 6.99 17.96
C GLY A 72 -2.37 8.04 17.28
N CYS A 73 -3.00 8.92 16.49
CA CYS A 73 -2.31 10.00 15.80
C CYS A 73 -2.00 11.19 16.71
N SER A 74 -0.92 11.90 16.38
CA SER A 74 -0.61 13.20 16.99
C SER A 74 -1.74 14.20 16.70
N PRO A 75 -1.91 15.26 17.51
CA PRO A 75 -2.99 16.24 17.30
C PRO A 75 -2.94 16.98 15.96
N SER A 76 -1.79 16.98 15.27
CA SER A 76 -1.61 17.62 13.96
C SER A 76 -1.82 16.66 12.79
N ALA A 77 -1.98 15.37 13.04
CA ALA A 77 -2.20 14.34 12.03
C ALA A 77 -3.63 13.81 12.12
N PHE A 78 -4.19 13.40 10.99
CA PHE A 78 -5.46 12.71 10.99
C PHE A 78 -5.27 11.20 10.77
N PRO A 79 -6.11 10.37 11.41
CA PRO A 79 -6.09 8.94 11.20
C PRO A 79 -6.72 8.56 9.86
N ALA A 80 -6.05 7.70 9.12
CA ALA A 80 -6.49 7.16 7.84
C ALA A 80 -6.20 5.67 7.76
N TRP A 81 -6.74 5.00 6.75
CA TRP A 81 -6.43 3.61 6.45
C TRP A 81 -5.70 3.50 5.10
N VAL A 82 -4.73 2.60 4.99
CA VAL A 82 -3.99 2.30 3.76
C VAL A 82 -4.13 0.81 3.43
N ASN A 83 -4.69 0.52 2.25
CA ASN A 83 -4.75 -0.83 1.67
C ASN A 83 -3.39 -1.23 1.08
N THR A 84 -2.99 -0.51 0.02
CA THR A 84 -1.80 -0.77 -0.78
C THR A 84 -0.71 0.20 -0.38
N GLY A 85 0.45 -0.32 -0.02
CA GLY A 85 1.58 0.43 0.50
C GLY A 85 2.69 -0.49 0.99
N GLU A 86 3.82 0.10 1.36
CA GLU A 86 4.89 -0.59 2.08
C GLU A 86 5.56 0.33 3.11
N VAL A 87 6.27 -0.27 4.07
CA VAL A 87 7.03 0.46 5.08
C VAL A 87 8.47 0.57 4.63
N ILE A 88 8.97 1.79 4.47
CA ILE A 88 10.30 2.05 3.88
C ILE A 88 11.38 2.13 4.95
N ASP A 89 11.06 2.78 6.07
CA ASP A 89 11.94 2.93 7.21
C ASP A 89 11.32 2.27 8.45
N PRO A 90 11.83 1.11 8.91
CA PRO A 90 11.29 0.43 10.08
C PRO A 90 11.63 1.12 11.42
N GLY A 91 12.55 2.09 11.43
CA GLY A 91 12.89 2.89 12.61
C GLY A 91 11.91 4.06 12.82
N THR A 92 11.51 4.72 11.73
CA THR A 92 10.52 5.82 11.77
C THR A 92 9.09 5.36 11.51
N ASN A 93 8.91 4.15 10.98
CA ASN A 93 7.66 3.60 10.46
C ASN A 93 7.05 4.46 9.35
N GLU A 94 7.90 5.07 8.51
CA GLU A 94 7.46 5.81 7.35
C GLU A 94 6.88 4.86 6.29
N VAL A 95 5.71 5.23 5.77
CA VAL A 95 4.91 4.44 4.84
C VAL A 95 4.88 5.13 3.49
N VAL A 96 5.15 4.39 2.42
CA VAL A 96 4.71 4.79 1.08
C VAL A 96 3.37 4.14 0.82
N ALA A 97 2.35 4.97 0.59
CA ALA A 97 1.03 4.52 0.22
C ALA A 97 0.86 4.57 -1.29
N TYR A 98 0.17 3.59 -1.86
CA TYR A 98 0.01 3.45 -3.30
C TYR A 98 -1.43 3.66 -3.77
N ILE A 99 -1.58 4.30 -4.93
CA ILE A 99 -2.79 4.24 -5.75
C ILE A 99 -2.56 3.13 -6.77
N PRO A 100 -3.14 1.93 -6.58
CA PRO A 100 -3.01 0.86 -7.56
C PRO A 100 -3.77 1.23 -8.84
N LEU A 101 -3.08 1.21 -9.97
CA LEU A 101 -3.64 1.41 -11.30
C LEU A 101 -3.43 0.14 -12.14
N ASP A 102 -4.37 -0.15 -13.02
CA ASP A 102 -4.20 -1.27 -13.94
C ASP A 102 -3.07 -1.01 -14.93
N ASP A 103 -2.49 -2.09 -15.42
CA ASP A 103 -1.42 -2.05 -16.40
C ASP A 103 -1.93 -1.52 -17.76
N ALA A 104 -1.20 -0.57 -18.34
CA ALA A 104 -1.55 0.05 -19.62
C ALA A 104 -1.48 -0.96 -20.78
N CYS A 105 -0.52 -1.88 -20.73
CA CYS A 105 -0.26 -2.88 -21.78
C CYS A 105 -1.29 -4.00 -21.73
N ASP A 106 -1.64 -4.48 -20.52
CA ASP A 106 -2.75 -5.43 -20.35
C ASP A 106 -4.08 -4.85 -20.87
N ARG A 107 -4.20 -3.52 -20.92
CA ARG A 107 -5.36 -2.80 -21.48
C ARG A 107 -5.25 -2.47 -22.96
N GLY A 108 -4.12 -2.75 -23.60
CA GLY A 108 -3.90 -2.51 -25.03
C GLY A 108 -3.59 -1.05 -25.38
N TYR A 109 -3.14 -0.25 -24.41
CA TYR A 109 -2.66 1.12 -24.64
C TYR A 109 -1.17 1.19 -24.99
N CYS A 110 -0.48 0.05 -25.00
CA CYS A 110 0.94 0.02 -25.31
C CYS A 110 1.22 -0.16 -26.80
N LEU A 111 2.25 0.54 -27.26
CA LEU A 111 2.83 0.33 -28.58
C LEU A 111 4.22 -0.30 -28.47
N PRO A 112 4.62 -1.10 -29.48
CA PRO A 112 5.97 -1.63 -29.53
C PRO A 112 6.97 -0.49 -29.67
N LYS A 113 7.97 -0.48 -28.79
CA LYS A 113 9.02 0.53 -28.80
C LYS A 113 9.86 0.45 -30.07
N VAL A 114 10.15 1.58 -30.73
CA VAL A 114 11.13 1.54 -31.82
C VAL A 114 12.55 1.46 -31.24
N PRO A 115 13.48 0.69 -31.85
CA PRO A 115 14.81 0.46 -31.29
C PRO A 115 15.67 1.72 -31.04
N SER A 116 15.29 2.85 -31.65
CA SER A 116 15.96 4.14 -31.52
C SER A 116 15.39 5.02 -30.40
N ASP A 117 14.28 4.64 -29.79
CA ASP A 117 13.67 5.47 -28.75
C ASP A 117 14.46 5.41 -27.44
N PRO A 118 14.60 6.55 -26.75
CA PRO A 118 15.21 6.57 -25.43
C PRO A 118 14.44 5.66 -24.45
N PRO A 119 15.09 5.12 -23.41
CA PRO A 119 14.38 4.44 -22.32
C PRO A 119 13.30 5.37 -21.76
N GLY A 120 12.08 4.85 -21.63
CA GLY A 120 10.99 5.58 -21.00
C GLY A 120 11.05 5.37 -19.49
N GLU A 121 10.53 6.32 -18.73
CA GLU A 121 10.40 6.17 -17.28
C GLU A 121 8.98 5.67 -16.95
N PRO A 122 8.82 4.70 -16.04
CA PRO A 122 7.50 4.21 -15.65
C PRO A 122 6.68 5.32 -15.02
N GLY A 123 5.37 5.27 -15.20
CA GLY A 123 4.49 6.22 -14.51
C GLY A 123 3.03 6.11 -14.89
N ALA A 124 2.23 6.95 -14.24
CA ALA A 124 0.79 7.00 -14.44
C ALA A 124 0.42 7.84 -15.66
N MET A 125 -0.60 7.38 -16.36
CA MET A 125 -1.14 8.01 -17.55
C MET A 125 -2.66 8.09 -17.47
N CYS A 126 -3.23 9.09 -18.13
CA CYS A 126 -4.65 9.11 -18.49
C CYS A 126 -4.80 8.72 -19.94
N CYS A 127 -5.63 7.72 -20.22
CA CYS A 127 -5.90 7.24 -21.56
C CYS A 127 -7.37 7.41 -21.91
N ASP A 128 -7.67 7.87 -23.12
CA ASP A 128 -9.03 7.90 -23.66
C ASP A 128 -9.36 6.53 -24.28
N PRO A 129 -10.42 5.84 -23.81
CA PRO A 129 -10.82 4.53 -24.32
C PRO A 129 -11.41 4.57 -25.74
N SER A 130 -11.70 5.75 -26.29
CA SER A 130 -12.39 5.93 -27.57
C SER A 130 -11.44 6.08 -28.75
N ASP A 131 -10.32 6.79 -28.57
CA ASP A 131 -9.31 7.06 -29.59
C ASP A 131 -7.96 6.39 -29.31
N GLY A 132 -7.72 5.95 -28.07
CA GLY A 132 -6.48 5.31 -27.63
C GLY A 132 -5.36 6.30 -27.28
N GLY A 133 -5.63 7.60 -27.31
CA GLY A 133 -4.66 8.63 -26.94
C GLY A 133 -4.42 8.64 -25.44
N CYS A 134 -3.15 8.76 -25.03
CA CYS A 134 -2.80 8.88 -23.62
C CYS A 134 -1.91 10.10 -23.35
N TYR A 135 -1.86 10.54 -22.10
CA TYR A 135 -0.96 11.58 -21.64
C TYR A 135 -0.51 11.35 -20.20
N GLU A 136 0.65 11.89 -19.85
CA GLU A 136 1.20 11.81 -18.49
C GLU A 136 0.27 12.49 -17.46
N THR A 137 0.08 11.89 -16.29
CA THR A 137 -0.71 12.53 -15.25
C THR A 137 -0.04 12.47 -13.89
N SER A 138 -0.13 13.58 -13.17
CA SER A 138 0.11 13.67 -11.72
C SER A 138 -1.18 13.84 -10.92
N ALA A 139 -2.33 13.86 -11.60
CA ALA A 139 -3.64 14.22 -11.06
C ALA A 139 -4.73 13.23 -11.49
N ILE A 140 -5.96 13.50 -11.04
CA ILE A 140 -7.14 12.70 -11.39
C ILE A 140 -7.46 12.88 -12.88
N CYS A 141 -7.63 11.77 -13.60
CA CYS A 141 -8.02 11.80 -15.01
C CYS A 141 -9.41 12.45 -15.22
N PRO A 142 -9.64 13.09 -16.37
CA PRO A 142 -10.96 13.52 -16.83
C PRO A 142 -11.99 12.39 -16.75
N PRO A 143 -13.28 12.71 -16.59
CA PRO A 143 -14.34 11.72 -16.37
C PRO A 143 -14.58 10.78 -17.56
N ASP A 144 -14.11 11.15 -18.75
CA ASP A 144 -14.15 10.39 -20.00
C ASP A 144 -12.92 9.50 -20.20
N GLN A 145 -11.95 9.55 -19.30
CA GLN A 145 -10.66 8.86 -19.42
C GLN A 145 -10.40 7.91 -18.25
N ILE A 146 -9.43 7.03 -18.45
CA ILE A 146 -9.02 6.04 -17.46
C ILE A 146 -7.57 6.23 -17.04
N ALA A 147 -7.33 6.16 -15.73
CA ALA A 147 -5.98 6.13 -15.18
C ALA A 147 -5.39 4.72 -15.32
N VAL A 148 -4.19 4.61 -15.88
CA VAL A 148 -3.43 3.36 -16.03
C VAL A 148 -1.96 3.59 -15.65
N TRP A 149 -1.25 2.51 -15.34
CA TRP A 149 0.18 2.52 -15.07
C TRP A 149 0.96 1.95 -16.25
N CYS A 150 2.00 2.66 -16.66
CA CYS A 150 2.95 2.19 -17.64
C CYS A 150 4.20 1.61 -16.96
N PRO A 151 4.44 0.28 -17.00
CA PRO A 151 5.56 -0.34 -16.29
C PRO A 151 6.92 -0.18 -16.99
N ASP A 152 6.93 -0.20 -18.33
CA ASP A 152 8.14 -0.20 -19.15
C ASP A 152 8.52 1.19 -19.69
N GLY A 153 7.69 2.18 -19.37
CA GLY A 153 8.01 3.58 -19.48
C GLY A 153 7.21 4.36 -20.51
N GLN A 154 6.98 5.62 -20.19
CA GLN A 154 6.23 6.57 -21.01
C GLN A 154 7.17 7.21 -22.03
N VAL A 155 6.72 7.33 -23.28
CA VAL A 155 7.44 8.03 -24.34
C VAL A 155 6.54 9.10 -24.94
N ALA A 156 7.07 10.31 -25.10
CA ALA A 156 6.39 11.36 -25.83
C ALA A 156 6.48 11.04 -27.33
N THR A 157 5.34 10.98 -28.00
CA THR A 157 5.30 10.80 -29.45
C THR A 157 5.54 12.13 -30.15
N GLU A 158 6.33 12.12 -31.23
CA GLU A 158 6.61 13.31 -32.04
C GLU A 158 5.41 13.80 -32.90
N VAL A 159 4.18 13.38 -32.60
CA VAL A 159 3.01 14.04 -33.21
C VAL A 159 2.81 15.41 -32.56
N GLU A 160 2.46 16.40 -33.40
CA GLU A 160 2.38 17.85 -33.14
C GLU A 160 1.57 18.31 -31.89
N ASN A 161 1.02 17.39 -31.09
CA ASN A 161 0.15 17.64 -29.95
C ASN A 161 0.69 17.18 -28.58
N GLY A 162 1.87 16.55 -28.49
CA GLY A 162 2.43 16.15 -27.20
C GLY A 162 1.74 14.96 -26.55
N ASP A 163 1.23 14.03 -27.36
CA ASP A 163 0.61 12.78 -26.91
C ASP A 163 1.69 11.83 -26.36
N TRP A 164 1.36 11.10 -25.29
CA TRP A 164 2.25 10.13 -24.67
C TRP A 164 1.74 8.72 -24.89
N GLU A 165 2.65 7.77 -25.02
CA GLU A 165 2.32 6.36 -25.15
C GLU A 165 3.09 5.54 -24.12
N CYS A 166 2.51 4.41 -23.71
CA CYS A 166 3.26 3.42 -22.97
C CYS A 166 3.99 2.51 -23.95
N SER A 167 5.29 2.34 -23.75
CA SER A 167 6.11 1.52 -24.64
C SER A 167 6.27 0.10 -24.09
N GLU A 168 6.00 -0.92 -24.91
CA GLU A 168 6.35 -2.31 -24.61
C GLU A 168 7.79 -2.61 -25.05
N GLY A 169 8.59 -3.19 -24.15
CA GLY A 169 10.00 -3.55 -24.34
C GLY A 169 10.27 -4.93 -24.91
#